data_AF-A0A958EDI8-F1
#
_entry.id   AF-A0A958EDI8-F1
#
_cell.length_a   1.000
_cell.length_b   1.000
_cell.length_c   1.000
_cell.angle_alpha   90.00
_cell.angle_beta   90.00
_cell.angle_gamma   90.00
#
_symmetry.space_group_name_H-M   'P 1'
#
loop_
_entity.id
_entity.type
_entity.pdbx_description
1 polymer ?
#
loop_
_entity_poly.entity_id
_entity_poly.type
_entity_poly.pdbx_seq_one_letter_code
_entity_poly.pdbx_strand_id
1 'polypeptide(L)'
;SRILKYLGVRLALMILPIIALGGYSLTALFPVLGIVRWSKTGENATDYSLMNTLRGVVFLPTTREEKYKAKQAIDTIFVRLGDVLSALTVFLGTTVFVFSVAQFAWVNLVLVVFWLLVAIAIGRRYQALVAEKEQIPAQQEA
;
A
#
# COMPACT_ATOMS: atom_id res chain seq x y z
N SER A 1 5.00 11.89 12.51
CA SER A 1 4.65 12.65 11.30
C SER A 1 3.45 13.55 11.58
N ARG A 2 3.51 14.85 11.23
CA ARG A 2 2.36 15.77 11.41
C ARG A 2 1.12 15.31 10.63
N ILE A 3 1.33 14.61 9.51
CA ILE A 3 0.27 14.02 8.68
C ILE A 3 -0.59 13.04 9.49
N LEU A 4 0.02 12.17 10.29
CA LEU A 4 -0.70 11.23 11.15
C LEU A 4 -1.57 11.92 12.20
N LYS A 5 -1.11 13.06 12.72
CA LYS A 5 -1.85 13.86 13.71
C LYS A 5 -3.12 14.48 13.12
N TYR A 6 -3.07 14.91 11.86
CA TYR A 6 -4.17 15.64 11.22
C TYR A 6 -5.09 14.75 10.37
N LEU A 7 -4.55 13.77 9.63
CA LEU A 7 -5.32 12.90 8.74
C LEU A 7 -5.72 11.56 9.39
N GLY A 8 -5.05 11.17 10.46
CA GLY A 8 -5.21 9.83 11.03
C GLY A 8 -4.62 8.72 10.14
N VAL A 9 -4.53 7.52 10.71
CA VAL A 9 -3.86 6.36 10.07
C VAL A 9 -4.63 5.89 8.83
N ARG A 10 -5.96 5.87 8.90
CA ARG A 10 -6.82 5.40 7.79
C ARG A 10 -6.64 6.22 6.53
N LEU A 11 -6.73 7.56 6.61
CA LEU A 11 -6.54 8.42 5.43
C LEU A 11 -5.09 8.36 4.94
N ALA A 12 -4.12 8.34 5.86
CA ALA A 12 -2.71 8.28 5.50
C ALA A 12 -2.35 7.03 4.69
N LEU A 13 -2.95 5.86 4.99
CA LEU A 13 -2.75 4.62 4.22
C LEU A 13 -3.23 4.72 2.77
N MET A 14 -4.19 5.61 2.47
CA MET A 14 -4.75 5.77 1.14
C MET A 14 -3.94 6.74 0.25
N ILE A 15 -3.06 7.56 0.83
CA ILE A 15 -2.31 8.58 0.08
C ILE A 15 -1.46 7.96 -1.03
N LEU A 16 -0.66 6.95 -0.69
CA LEU A 16 0.23 6.31 -1.66
C LEU A 16 -0.54 5.62 -2.81
N PRO A 17 -1.56 4.76 -2.56
CA PRO A 17 -2.32 4.17 -3.66
C PRO A 17 -3.10 5.21 -4.48
N ILE A 18 -3.53 6.34 -3.90
CA ILE A 18 -4.16 7.43 -4.67
C ILE A 18 -3.14 8.10 -5.62
N ILE A 19 -1.92 8.37 -5.15
CA ILE A 19 -0.84 8.91 -5.98
C ILE A 19 -0.50 7.94 -7.10
N ALA A 20 -0.38 6.65 -6.79
CA ALA A 20 -0.15 5.60 -7.77
C ALA A 20 -1.29 5.53 -8.79
N LEU A 21 -2.55 5.59 -8.34
CA LEU A 21 -3.72 5.51 -9.23
C LEU A 21 -3.72 6.67 -10.23
N GLY A 22 -3.46 7.89 -9.77
CA GLY A 22 -3.29 9.05 -10.64
C GLY A 22 -2.12 8.89 -11.62
N GLY A 23 -0.96 8.46 -11.12
CA GLY A 23 0.26 8.27 -11.91
C GLY A 23 0.13 7.23 -13.02
N TYR A 24 -0.40 6.04 -12.72
CA TYR A 24 -0.64 4.99 -13.72
C TYR A 24 -1.79 5.32 -14.65
N SER A 25 -2.83 6.03 -14.20
CA SER A 25 -3.89 6.51 -15.09
C SER A 25 -3.33 7.47 -16.15
N LEU A 26 -2.50 8.42 -15.73
CA LEU A 26 -1.83 9.34 -16.65
C LEU A 26 -0.86 8.62 -17.58
N THR A 27 -0.10 7.65 -17.05
CA THR A 27 0.85 6.85 -17.85
C THR A 27 0.15 5.96 -18.88
N ALA A 28 -1.04 5.42 -18.55
CA ALA A 28 -1.82 4.61 -19.47
C ALA A 28 -2.40 5.43 -20.62
N LEU A 29 -2.83 6.67 -20.35
CA LEU A 29 -3.37 7.59 -21.36
C LEU A 29 -2.26 8.26 -22.20
N PHE A 30 -1.14 8.58 -21.56
CA PHE A 30 -0.01 9.29 -22.16
C PHE A 30 1.30 8.59 -21.79
N PRO A 31 1.68 7.51 -22.52
CA PRO A 31 2.83 6.68 -22.21
C PRO A 31 4.16 7.35 -22.63
N VAL A 32 4.42 8.55 -22.12
CA VAL A 32 5.66 9.31 -22.35
C VAL A 32 6.56 9.28 -21.12
N LEU A 33 7.88 9.21 -21.35
CA LEU A 33 8.88 9.04 -20.28
C LEU A 33 8.78 10.12 -19.19
N GLY A 34 8.43 11.35 -19.55
CA GLY A 34 8.26 12.44 -18.58
C GLY A 34 7.17 12.16 -17.54
N ILE A 35 6.02 11.62 -17.97
CA ILE A 35 4.88 11.30 -17.09
C ILE A 35 5.23 10.10 -16.21
N VAL A 36 5.87 9.08 -16.78
CA VAL A 36 6.33 7.90 -16.00
C VAL A 36 7.30 8.33 -14.92
N ARG A 37 8.26 9.20 -15.26
CA ARG A 37 9.26 9.73 -14.31
C ARG A 37 8.60 10.45 -13.15
N TRP A 38 7.71 11.40 -13.41
CA TRP A 38 7.03 12.16 -12.36
C TRP A 38 6.13 11.28 -11.50
N SER A 39 5.42 10.33 -12.10
CA SER A 39 4.59 9.35 -11.38
C SER A 39 5.44 8.53 -10.41
N LYS A 40 6.55 7.97 -10.89
CA LYS A 40 7.49 7.20 -10.05
C LYS A 40 8.16 8.04 -8.97
N THR A 41 8.50 9.30 -9.26
CA THR A 41 9.03 10.21 -8.25
C THR A 41 8.02 10.44 -7.11
N GLY A 42 6.75 10.69 -7.44
CA GLY A 42 5.69 10.89 -6.44
C GLY A 42 5.44 9.64 -5.59
N GLU A 43 5.39 8.46 -6.22
CA GLU A 43 5.28 7.18 -5.53
C GLU A 43 6.43 6.96 -4.56
N ASN A 44 7.68 7.05 -5.02
CA ASN A 44 8.85 6.78 -4.21
C ASN A 44 8.96 7.78 -3.04
N ALA A 45 8.75 9.06 -3.29
CA ALA A 45 8.80 10.08 -2.24
C ALA A 45 7.77 9.80 -1.13
N THR A 46 6.57 9.35 -1.50
CA THR A 46 5.51 9.03 -0.55
C THR A 46 5.78 7.71 0.17
N ASP A 47 6.29 6.69 -0.52
CA ASP A 47 6.60 5.40 0.09
C ASP A 47 7.67 5.54 1.19
N TYR A 48 8.77 6.24 0.87
CA TYR A 48 9.85 6.48 1.82
C TYR A 48 9.44 7.36 3.00
N SER A 49 8.72 8.45 2.76
CA SER A 49 8.40 9.42 3.83
C SER A 49 7.23 8.96 4.70
N LEU A 50 6.16 8.48 4.08
CA LEU A 50 4.90 8.21 4.75
C LEU A 50 4.68 6.73 4.99
N MET A 51 4.81 5.90 3.96
CA MET A 51 4.44 4.49 4.06
C MET A 51 5.37 3.71 5.00
N ASN A 52 6.67 4.01 4.98
CA ASN A 52 7.63 3.45 5.94
C ASN A 52 7.21 3.72 7.40
N THR A 53 6.69 4.92 7.69
CA THR A 53 6.14 5.25 9.02
C THR A 53 4.86 4.44 9.29
N LEU A 54 3.94 4.41 8.34
CA LEU A 54 2.63 3.75 8.50
C LEU A 54 2.74 2.25 8.73
N ARG A 55 3.69 1.56 8.06
CA ARG A 55 3.96 0.13 8.26
C ARG A 55 4.27 -0.20 9.73
N GLY A 56 4.90 0.71 10.47
CA GLY A 56 5.09 0.54 11.92
C GLY A 56 3.83 0.82 12.73
N VAL A 57 3.11 1.88 12.36
CA VAL A 57 1.94 2.39 13.09
C VAL A 57 0.76 1.42 13.07
N VAL A 58 0.53 0.72 11.95
CA VAL A 58 -0.60 -0.23 11.83
C VAL A 58 -0.54 -1.39 12.84
N PHE A 59 0.64 -1.68 13.38
CA PHE A 59 0.84 -2.72 14.41
C PHE A 59 0.82 -2.18 15.84
N LEU A 60 0.59 -0.88 16.07
CA LEU A 60 0.47 -0.34 17.43
C LEU A 60 -0.68 -0.95 18.25
N PRO A 61 -1.89 -1.18 17.69
CA PRO A 61 -2.96 -1.79 18.46
C PRO A 61 -2.80 -3.31 18.58
N THR A 62 -1.86 -3.95 17.90
CA THR A 62 -1.64 -5.41 17.99
C THR A 62 -0.74 -5.81 19.15
N THR A 63 -0.82 -7.06 19.59
CA THR A 63 0.11 -7.67 20.55
C THR A 63 1.49 -7.90 19.92
N ARG A 64 2.50 -8.14 20.77
CA ARG A 64 3.87 -8.43 20.30
C ARG A 64 3.94 -9.71 19.46
N GLU A 65 3.19 -10.74 19.86
CA GLU A 65 3.15 -12.03 19.18
C GLU A 65 2.53 -11.90 17.79
N GLU A 66 1.37 -11.25 17.68
CA GLU A 66 0.72 -10.98 16.39
C GLU A 66 1.64 -10.19 15.45
N LYS A 67 2.26 -9.13 15.96
CA LYS A 67 3.22 -8.32 15.19
C LYS A 67 4.40 -9.15 14.70
N TYR A 68 4.96 -10.02 15.53
CA TYR A 68 6.11 -10.84 15.17
C TYR A 68 5.74 -11.84 14.07
N LYS A 69 4.65 -12.60 14.26
CA LYS A 69 4.14 -13.56 13.28
C LYS A 69 3.76 -12.88 11.96
N ALA A 70 3.08 -11.74 12.03
CA ALA A 70 2.69 -10.97 10.85
C ALA A 70 3.90 -10.46 10.07
N LYS A 71 4.91 -9.90 10.75
CA LYS A 71 6.14 -9.46 10.08
C LYS A 71 6.87 -10.61 9.41
N GLN A 72 7.01 -11.74 10.09
CA GLN A 72 7.65 -12.92 9.51
C GLN A 72 6.92 -13.39 8.25
N ALA A 73 5.58 -13.46 8.29
CA ALA A 73 4.78 -13.82 7.14
C ALA A 73 4.94 -12.80 5.99
N ILE A 74 4.89 -11.50 6.30
CA ILE A 74 5.06 -10.44 5.30
C ILE A 74 6.44 -10.54 4.63
N ASP A 75 7.51 -10.55 5.41
CA ASP A 75 8.88 -10.45 4.91
C ASP A 75 9.33 -11.73 4.19
N THR A 76 8.85 -12.90 4.64
CA THR A 76 9.30 -14.20 4.11
C THR A 76 8.40 -14.73 3.01
N ILE A 77 7.09 -14.50 3.12
CA ILE A 77 6.11 -15.07 2.19
C ILE A 77 5.64 -13.98 1.23
N PHE A 78 5.01 -12.92 1.73
CA PHE A 78 4.33 -11.96 0.86
C PHE A 78 5.28 -11.11 0.00
N VAL A 79 6.42 -10.69 0.54
CA VAL A 79 7.45 -9.98 -0.24
C VAL A 79 7.98 -10.90 -1.34
N ARG A 80 8.26 -12.18 -1.02
CA ARG A 80 8.79 -13.15 -1.99
C ARG A 80 7.78 -13.53 -3.06
N LEU A 81 6.52 -13.74 -2.68
CA LEU A 81 5.43 -13.95 -3.62
C LEU A 81 5.25 -12.71 -4.52
N GLY A 82 5.37 -11.51 -3.95
CA GLY A 82 5.33 -10.25 -4.71
C GLY A 82 6.44 -10.17 -5.75
N ASP A 83 7.67 -10.53 -5.40
CA ASP A 83 8.81 -10.56 -6.32
C ASP A 83 8.56 -11.54 -7.49
N VAL A 84 8.07 -12.76 -7.17
CA VAL A 84 7.76 -13.78 -8.17
C VAL A 84 6.62 -13.35 -9.09
N LEU A 85 5.52 -12.82 -8.54
CA LEU A 85 4.38 -12.32 -9.32
C LEU A 85 4.79 -11.15 -10.21
N SER A 86 5.62 -10.24 -9.71
CA SER A 86 6.15 -9.11 -10.49
C SER A 86 7.01 -9.59 -11.65
N ALA A 87 7.96 -10.50 -11.38
CA ALA A 87 8.82 -11.09 -12.40
C ALA A 87 8.01 -11.86 -13.46
N LEU A 88 7.03 -12.65 -13.03
CA LEU A 88 6.14 -13.40 -13.92
C LEU A 88 5.30 -12.47 -14.79
N THR A 89 4.75 -11.40 -14.21
CA THR A 89 3.95 -10.40 -14.95
C THR A 89 4.80 -9.72 -16.03
N VAL A 90 6.03 -9.34 -15.70
CA VAL A 90 6.95 -8.75 -16.68
C VAL A 90 7.32 -9.78 -17.75
N PHE A 91 7.71 -10.99 -17.36
CA PHE A 91 8.10 -12.04 -18.30
C PHE A 91 6.98 -12.40 -19.29
N LEU A 92 5.78 -12.65 -18.79
CA LEU A 92 4.61 -12.94 -19.64
C LEU A 92 4.27 -11.73 -20.52
N GLY A 93 4.27 -10.53 -19.91
CA GLY A 93 3.99 -9.29 -20.62
C GLY A 93 4.96 -9.05 -21.77
N THR A 94 6.27 -9.21 -21.56
CA THR A 94 7.28 -8.93 -22.61
C THR A 94 7.44 -10.06 -23.61
N THR A 95 7.42 -11.31 -23.15
CA THR A 95 7.84 -12.46 -23.97
C THR A 95 6.66 -13.14 -24.66
N VAL A 96 5.51 -13.23 -23.99
CA VAL A 96 4.34 -13.96 -24.51
C VAL A 96 3.35 -13.00 -25.16
N PHE A 97 2.99 -11.92 -24.47
CA PHE A 97 1.94 -10.99 -24.92
C PHE A 97 2.48 -9.76 -25.67
N VAL A 98 3.79 -9.51 -25.61
CA VAL A 98 4.47 -8.36 -26.24
C VAL A 98 3.79 -7.04 -25.88
N PHE A 99 3.57 -6.82 -24.59
CA PHE A 99 2.93 -5.63 -24.04
C PHE A 99 3.73 -4.36 -24.29
N SER A 100 3.02 -3.33 -24.71
CA SER A 100 3.45 -1.93 -24.69
C SER A 100 3.46 -1.35 -23.27
N VAL A 101 4.11 -0.20 -23.11
CA VAL A 101 4.14 0.57 -21.85
C VAL A 101 2.72 0.88 -21.34
N ALA A 102 1.80 1.23 -22.24
CA ALA A 102 0.41 1.52 -21.87
C ALA A 102 -0.31 0.28 -21.32
N GLN A 103 -0.08 -0.90 -21.88
CA GLN A 103 -0.66 -2.15 -21.37
C GLN A 103 -0.11 -2.52 -19.99
N PHE A 104 1.19 -2.32 -19.74
CA PHE A 104 1.75 -2.45 -18.40
C PHE A 104 1.16 -1.44 -17.41
N ALA A 105 0.88 -0.20 -17.86
CA ALA A 105 0.22 0.80 -17.03
C ALA A 105 -1.21 0.37 -16.65
N TRP A 106 -1.97 -0.23 -17.57
CA TRP A 106 -3.28 -0.79 -17.27
C TRP A 106 -3.23 -1.93 -16.26
N VAL A 107 -2.27 -2.85 -16.38
CA VAL A 107 -2.06 -3.92 -15.38
C VAL A 107 -1.76 -3.32 -14.01
N ASN A 108 -0.84 -2.35 -13.94
CA ASN A 108 -0.54 -1.65 -12.68
C ASN A 108 -1.76 -0.92 -12.12
N LEU A 109 -2.60 -0.31 -12.96
CA LEU A 109 -3.81 0.38 -12.53
C LEU A 109 -4.78 -0.59 -11.84
N VAL A 110 -4.98 -1.79 -12.39
CA VAL A 110 -5.80 -2.83 -11.77
C VAL A 110 -5.20 -3.26 -10.41
N LEU A 111 -3.89 -3.46 -10.35
CA LEU A 111 -3.21 -3.81 -9.10
C LEU A 111 -3.34 -2.70 -8.04
N VAL A 112 -3.28 -1.43 -8.46
CA VAL A 112 -3.44 -0.28 -7.57
C VAL A 112 -4.88 -0.16 -7.06
N VAL A 113 -5.89 -0.44 -7.89
CA VAL A 113 -7.28 -0.49 -7.41
C VAL A 113 -7.44 -1.58 -6.35
N PHE A 114 -6.90 -2.77 -6.60
CA PHE A 114 -6.90 -3.84 -5.59
C PHE A 114 -6.18 -3.42 -4.31
N TRP A 115 -5.00 -2.80 -4.44
CA TRP A 115 -4.25 -2.28 -3.30
C TRP A 115 -5.02 -1.22 -2.52
N LEU A 116 -5.73 -0.31 -3.19
CA LEU A 116 -6.56 0.70 -2.55
C LEU A 116 -7.68 0.06 -1.70
N LEU A 117 -8.33 -0.98 -2.22
CA LEU A 117 -9.34 -1.75 -1.47
C LEU A 117 -8.73 -2.40 -0.21
N VAL A 118 -7.54 -3.00 -0.34
CA VAL A 118 -6.81 -3.57 0.80
C VAL A 118 -6.45 -2.48 1.82
N ALA A 119 -5.96 -1.32 1.37
CA ALA A 119 -5.62 -0.20 2.24
C ALA A 119 -6.85 0.33 3.02
N ILE A 120 -8.01 0.41 2.37
CA ILE A 120 -9.28 0.76 3.01
C ILE A 120 -9.65 -0.29 4.08
N ALA A 121 -9.54 -1.58 3.75
CA ALA A 121 -9.84 -2.65 4.69
C ALA A 121 -8.93 -2.61 5.93
N ILE A 122 -7.61 -2.44 5.72
CA ILE A 122 -6.64 -2.28 6.82
C ILE A 122 -6.98 -1.06 7.67
N GLY A 123 -7.26 0.09 7.05
CA GLY A 123 -7.60 1.31 7.77
C GLY A 123 -8.88 1.18 8.60
N ARG A 124 -9.89 0.45 8.11
CA ARG A 124 -11.12 0.14 8.86
C ARG A 124 -10.83 -0.79 10.04
N ARG A 125 -10.05 -1.85 9.83
CA ARG A 125 -9.69 -2.79 10.90
C ARG A 125 -8.84 -2.12 11.99
N TYR A 126 -7.91 -1.26 11.60
CA TYR A 126 -7.11 -0.48 12.53
C TYR A 126 -7.98 0.37 13.46
N GLN A 127 -8.95 1.12 12.91
CA GLN A 127 -9.84 1.93 13.74
C GLN A 127 -10.72 1.11 14.66
N ALA A 128 -11.22 -0.04 14.20
CA ALA A 128 -11.99 -0.95 15.04
C ALA A 128 -11.16 -1.47 16.24
N LEU A 129 -9.91 -1.88 15.99
CA LEU A 129 -9.00 -2.37 17.05
C LEU A 129 -8.60 -1.28 18.04
N VAL A 130 -8.42 -0.04 17.58
CA VAL A 130 -8.13 1.10 18.46
C VAL A 130 -9.34 1.40 19.35
N ALA A 131 -10.54 1.45 18.78
CA ALA A 131 -11.77 1.70 19.54
C ALA A 131 -12.05 0.62 20.59
N GLU A 132 -11.83 -0.66 20.27
CA GLU A 132 -11.95 -1.78 21.21
C GLU A 132 -10.99 -1.62 22.40
N LYS A 133 -9.73 -1.24 22.13
CA LYS A 133 -8.73 -1.01 23.18
C LYS A 133 -8.97 0.24 24.02
N GLU A 134 -9.69 1.23 23.51
CA GLU A 134 -10.09 2.41 24.30
C GLU A 134 -11.26 2.09 25.25
N GLN A 135 -12.08 1.08 24.94
CA GLN A 135 -13.21 0.65 25.78
C GLN A 135 -12.80 -0.26 26.95
N ILE A 136 -11.76 -1.08 26.78
CA ILE A 136 -11.24 -1.98 27.82
C ILE A 136 -10.77 -1.26 29.10
N PRO A 137 -10.02 -0.14 29.06
CA PRO A 137 -9.63 0.58 30.27
C PRO A 137 -10.83 1.16 31.03
N ALA A 138 -11.90 1.59 30.33
CA ALA A 138 -13.09 2.14 30.98
C ALA A 138 -13.94 1.10 31.73
N GLN A 139 -13.76 -0.19 31.44
CA GLN A 139 -14.49 -1.29 32.10
C GLN A 139 -13.71 -1.94 33.24
N GLN A 140 -12.39 -1.71 33.34
CA GLN A 140 -11.56 -2.23 34.43
C GLN A 140 -11.49 -1.26 35.63
N GLU A 141 -11.96 -0.02 35.47
CA GLU A 141 -11.98 1.02 36.50
C GLU A 141 -13.39 1.24 37.13
N ALA A 142 -14.39 0.44 36.75
CA ALA A 142 -15.77 0.48 37.26
C ALA A 142 -16.14 -0.80 38.03
#